data_AF-A0A061NHQ1-F1
#
_entry.id   AF-A0A061NHQ1-F1
#
_cell.length_a   1.000
_cell.length_b   1.000
_cell.length_c   1.000
_cell.angle_alpha   90.00
_cell.angle_beta   90.00
_cell.angle_gamma   90.00
#
_symmetry.space_group_name_H-M   'P 1'
#
loop_
_entity.id
_entity.type
_entity.pdbx_description
1 polymer ?
#
loop_
_entity_poly.entity_id
_entity_poly.type
_entity_poly.pdbx_seq_one_letter_code
_entity_poly.pdbx_strand_id
1 'polypeptide(L)'
;MFQDIQVVFINRDGTMGETGHFIHPNDFSPYPFTRKTLKKLKDHGVKLFALTNQHRISKGEATVADFRMEFDELGFNDSFICPHNPTERCGCHKPEIGLLLEA
;
A
#
# COMPACT_ATOMS: atom_id res chain seq x y z
N MET A 1 16.41 14.30 10.10
CA MET A 1 16.20 14.80 8.73
C MET A 1 14.90 14.23 8.17
N PHE A 2 13.77 14.95 8.38
CA PHE A 2 12.49 14.80 7.67
C PHE A 2 11.70 16.13 7.75
N GLN A 3 12.37 17.27 8.01
CA GLN A 3 11.72 18.51 8.47
C GLN A 3 10.71 19.09 7.48
N ASP A 4 10.84 18.76 6.19
CA ASP A 4 9.96 19.26 5.12
C ASP A 4 9.10 18.17 4.46
N ILE A 5 9.18 16.92 4.93
CA ILE A 5 8.38 15.82 4.37
C ILE A 5 7.09 15.67 5.16
N GLN A 6 5.96 15.93 4.52
CA GLN A 6 4.64 15.81 5.15
C GLN A 6 4.04 14.41 5.01
N VAL A 7 4.21 13.80 3.84
CA VAL A 7 3.59 12.51 3.47
C VAL A 7 4.59 11.67 2.70
N VAL A 8 4.56 10.35 2.91
CA VAL A 8 5.25 9.37 2.07
C VAL A 8 4.22 8.37 1.55
N PHE A 9 4.17 8.23 0.22
CA PHE A 9 3.41 7.19 -0.46
C PHE A 9 4.26 5.93 -0.58
N ILE A 10 3.74 4.79 -0.12
CA ILE A 10 4.49 3.54 -0.04
C ILE A 10 3.73 2.44 -0.79
N ASN A 11 4.42 1.80 -1.74
CA ASN A 11 3.92 0.59 -2.38
C ASN A 11 4.00 -0.61 -1.42
N ARG A 12 3.16 -1.62 -1.62
CA ARG A 12 3.13 -2.82 -0.76
C ARG A 12 4.10 -3.90 -1.24
N ASP A 13 3.75 -4.57 -2.34
CA ASP A 13 4.41 -5.79 -2.80
C ASP A 13 5.80 -5.49 -3.35
N GLY A 14 6.83 -6.20 -2.87
CA GLY A 14 8.22 -6.00 -3.24
C GLY A 14 8.85 -4.71 -2.68
N THR A 15 8.13 -3.97 -1.84
CA THR A 15 8.62 -2.74 -1.20
C THR A 15 8.61 -2.87 0.31
N MET A 16 7.46 -3.24 0.89
CA MET A 16 7.34 -3.50 2.32
C MET A 16 7.65 -4.95 2.70
N GLY A 17 7.62 -5.86 1.74
CA GLY A 17 7.83 -7.29 1.94
C GLY A 17 7.74 -8.05 0.63
N GLU A 18 8.10 -9.32 0.69
CA GLU A 18 7.86 -10.31 -0.37
C GLU A 18 8.58 -10.08 -1.71
N THR A 19 8.16 -10.78 -2.76
CA THR A 19 8.85 -10.85 -4.07
C THR A 19 8.31 -9.87 -5.11
N GLY A 20 7.31 -9.05 -4.78
CA GLY A 20 6.64 -8.15 -5.73
C GLY A 20 5.48 -8.79 -6.51
N HIS A 21 5.17 -10.05 -6.23
CA HIS A 21 3.95 -10.70 -6.68
C HIS A 21 2.84 -10.57 -5.64
N PHE A 22 1.58 -10.72 -6.10
CA PHE A 22 0.44 -10.73 -5.20
C PHE A 22 0.59 -11.81 -4.13
N ILE A 23 0.43 -11.41 -2.88
CA ILE A 23 0.31 -12.28 -1.71
C ILE A 23 -0.86 -11.77 -0.88
N HIS A 24 -1.75 -12.68 -0.49
CA HIS A 24 -2.91 -12.33 0.33
C HIS A 24 -2.44 -11.69 1.66
N PRO A 25 -3.13 -10.67 2.21
CA PRO A 25 -2.76 -10.05 3.49
C PRO A 25 -2.48 -11.04 4.63
N ASN A 26 -3.29 -12.08 4.75
CA ASN A 26 -3.10 -13.15 5.74
C ASN A 26 -1.76 -13.92 5.62
N ASP A 27 -1.13 -13.93 4.46
CA ASP A 27 0.12 -14.65 4.18
C ASP A 27 1.33 -13.70 4.03
N PHE A 28 1.11 -12.39 4.12
CA PHE A 28 2.13 -11.39 3.84
C PHE A 28 3.09 -11.20 5.01
N SER A 29 4.38 -11.32 4.72
CA SER A 29 5.46 -11.08 5.67
C SER A 29 6.24 -9.81 5.30
N PRO A 30 6.14 -8.74 6.11
CA PRO A 30 6.98 -7.57 5.93
C PRO A 30 8.47 -7.91 6.07
N TYR A 31 9.34 -7.22 5.33
CA TYR A 31 10.78 -7.33 5.57
C TYR A 31 11.13 -6.94 7.02
N PRO A 32 12.23 -7.47 7.59
CA PRO A 32 12.60 -7.21 8.99
C PRO A 32 12.73 -5.72 9.35
N PHE A 33 13.06 -4.87 8.37
CA PHE A 33 13.21 -3.43 8.57
C PHE A 33 11.92 -2.62 8.39
N THR A 34 10.88 -3.18 7.75
CA THR A 34 9.68 -2.42 7.34
C THR A 34 9.01 -1.75 8.53
N ARG A 35 8.66 -2.52 9.57
CA ARG A 35 7.97 -1.97 10.75
C ARG A 35 8.79 -0.89 11.44
N LYS A 36 10.11 -1.07 11.54
CA LYS A 36 11.03 -0.08 12.13
C LYS A 36 11.07 1.21 11.31
N THR A 37 11.10 1.11 9.98
CA THR A 37 11.11 2.26 9.07
C THR A 37 9.79 3.03 9.13
N LEU A 38 8.64 2.34 9.06
CA LEU A 38 7.33 2.98 9.19
C LEU A 38 7.20 3.71 10.52
N LYS A 39 7.59 3.06 11.63
CA LYS A 39 7.63 3.71 12.95
C LYS A 39 8.52 4.97 12.95
N LYS A 40 9.72 4.89 12.38
CA LYS A 40 10.64 6.04 12.34
C LYS A 40 10.04 7.24 11.59
N LEU A 41 9.33 7.01 10.48
CA LEU A 41 8.64 8.07 9.73
C LEU A 41 7.53 8.72 10.58
N LYS A 42 6.69 7.89 11.21
CA LYS A 42 5.62 8.35 12.11
C LYS A 42 6.15 9.14 13.30
N ASP A 43 7.24 8.69 13.92
CA ASP A 43 7.87 9.37 15.06
C ASP A 43 8.40 10.77 14.67
N HIS A 44 8.58 11.06 13.38
CA HIS A 44 8.93 12.38 12.85
C HIS A 44 7.73 13.17 12.32
N GLY A 45 6.50 12.72 12.57
CA GLY A 45 5.28 13.40 12.14
C GLY A 45 4.94 13.24 10.65
N VAL A 46 5.63 12.34 9.94
CA VAL A 46 5.37 12.07 8.52
C VAL A 46 4.14 11.16 8.41
N LYS A 47 3.15 11.55 7.59
CA LYS A 47 1.99 10.71 7.29
C LYS A 47 2.38 9.60 6.31
N LEU A 48 1.81 8.42 6.51
CA LEU A 48 2.06 7.25 5.68
C LEU A 48 0.82 6.91 4.87
N PHE A 49 0.91 6.97 3.55
CA PHE A 49 -0.18 6.56 2.65
C PHE A 49 0.24 5.34 1.84
N ALA A 50 -0.60 4.31 1.82
CA ALA A 50 -0.36 3.12 1.03
C ALA A 50 -0.91 3.32 -0.38
N LEU A 51 -0.19 2.87 -1.41
CA LEU A 51 -0.66 3.02 -2.80
C LEU A 51 -0.29 1.77 -3.61
N THR A 52 -1.28 0.90 -3.89
CA THR A 52 -1.01 -0.46 -4.38
C THR A 52 -2.01 -0.98 -5.43
N ASN A 53 -1.54 -1.86 -6.32
CA ASN A 53 -2.37 -2.56 -7.30
C ASN A 53 -2.65 -3.98 -6.80
N GLN A 54 -3.91 -4.29 -6.46
CA GLN A 54 -4.34 -5.58 -5.92
C GLN A 54 -5.32 -6.27 -6.88
N HIS A 55 -4.83 -6.60 -8.08
CA HIS A 55 -5.63 -7.13 -9.18
C HIS A 55 -6.34 -8.45 -8.89
N ARG A 56 -5.93 -9.23 -7.88
CA ARG A 56 -6.63 -10.46 -7.49
C ARG A 56 -7.97 -10.20 -6.79
N ILE A 57 -8.23 -8.97 -6.33
CA ILE A 57 -9.55 -8.56 -5.85
C ILE A 57 -10.59 -8.68 -6.97
N SER A 58 -10.25 -8.28 -8.21
CA SER A 58 -11.13 -8.48 -9.39
C SER A 58 -11.53 -9.94 -9.64
N LYS A 59 -10.78 -10.90 -9.09
CA LYS A 59 -11.04 -12.34 -9.21
C LYS A 59 -11.76 -12.92 -7.99
N GLY A 60 -12.08 -12.10 -6.99
CA GLY A 60 -12.69 -12.54 -5.73
C GLY A 60 -11.75 -13.31 -4.80
N GLU A 61 -10.43 -13.26 -5.04
CA GLU A 61 -9.43 -13.97 -4.22
C GLU A 61 -9.04 -13.19 -2.96
N ALA A 62 -9.43 -11.91 -2.87
CA ALA A 62 -9.27 -11.03 -1.72
C ALA A 62 -10.28 -9.89 -1.80
N THR A 63 -10.41 -9.10 -0.74
CA THR A 63 -11.24 -7.90 -0.71
C THR A 63 -10.41 -6.65 -0.43
N VAL A 64 -10.92 -5.47 -0.78
CA VAL A 64 -10.29 -4.19 -0.39
C VAL A 64 -10.17 -4.07 1.13
N ALA A 65 -11.15 -4.61 1.88
CA ALA A 65 -11.16 -4.57 3.33
C ALA A 65 -9.98 -5.35 3.95
N ASP A 66 -9.59 -6.48 3.37
CA ASP A 66 -8.45 -7.28 3.85
C ASP A 66 -7.15 -6.47 3.85
N PHE A 67 -6.92 -5.71 2.78
CA PHE A 67 -5.74 -4.83 2.67
C PHE A 67 -5.85 -3.61 3.58
N ARG A 68 -7.04 -3.01 3.73
CA ARG A 68 -7.25 -1.89 4.65
C ARG A 68 -6.89 -2.27 6.08
N MET A 69 -7.35 -3.45 6.54
CA MET A 69 -7.01 -3.97 7.87
C MET A 69 -5.49 -4.12 8.05
N GLU A 70 -4.79 -4.70 7.08
CA GLU A 70 -3.33 -4.81 7.11
C GLU A 70 -2.63 -3.44 7.23
N PHE A 71 -3.04 -2.46 6.42
CA PHE A 71 -2.46 -1.12 6.45
C PHE A 71 -2.75 -0.39 7.76
N ASP A 72 -3.96 -0.54 8.31
CA ASP A 72 -4.34 0.01 9.63
C ASP A 72 -3.47 -0.58 10.74
N GLU A 73 -3.23 -1.89 10.73
CA GLU A 73 -2.34 -2.58 11.69
C GLU A 73 -0.87 -2.15 11.55
N LEU A 74 -0.42 -1.85 10.33
CA LEU A 74 0.90 -1.27 10.07
C LEU A 74 0.97 0.22 10.42
N GLY A 75 -0.17 0.83 10.74
CA GLY A 75 -0.28 2.20 11.22
C GLY A 75 -0.19 3.24 10.10
N PHE A 76 -0.64 2.88 8.89
CA PHE A 76 -0.86 3.84 7.81
C PHE A 76 -1.97 4.83 8.19
N ASN A 77 -1.89 6.04 7.60
CA ASN A 77 -2.91 7.06 7.77
C ASN A 77 -4.07 6.89 6.78
N ASP A 78 -3.77 6.35 5.59
CA ASP A 78 -4.77 6.00 4.57
C ASP A 78 -4.18 4.97 3.59
N SER A 79 -5.05 4.30 2.83
CA SER A 79 -4.67 3.31 1.82
C SER A 79 -5.49 3.42 0.54
N PHE A 80 -4.79 3.67 -0.56
CA PHE A 80 -5.31 3.82 -1.91
C PHE A 80 -5.02 2.52 -2.69
N ILE A 81 -6.07 1.74 -2.94
CA ILE A 81 -5.95 0.38 -3.46
C ILE A 81 -6.70 0.30 -4.78
N CYS A 82 -5.99 -0.04 -5.86
CA CYS A 82 -6.63 -0.39 -7.12
C CYS A 82 -7.03 -1.89 -7.10
N PRO A 83 -8.34 -2.23 -7.12
CA PRO A 83 -8.79 -3.63 -7.09
C PRO A 83 -8.88 -4.27 -8.48
N HIS A 84 -8.79 -3.46 -9.54
CA HIS A 84 -9.07 -3.87 -10.91
C HIS A 84 -7.94 -4.69 -11.54
N ASN A 85 -8.30 -5.54 -12.50
CA ASN A 85 -7.38 -6.19 -13.41
C ASN A 85 -6.69 -5.16 -14.32
N PRO A 86 -5.39 -5.36 -14.67
CA PRO A 86 -4.71 -4.53 -15.67
C PRO A 86 -5.46 -4.38 -17.00
N THR A 87 -6.26 -5.37 -17.42
CA THR A 87 -7.00 -5.33 -18.69
C THR A 87 -8.26 -4.47 -18.65
N GLU A 88 -8.75 -4.08 -17.47
CA GLU A 88 -9.96 -3.26 -17.31
C GLU A 88 -9.74 -1.78 -17.66
N ARG A 89 -8.48 -1.35 -17.83
CA ARG A 89 -8.10 0.03 -18.22
C ARG A 89 -8.70 1.12 -17.32
N CYS A 90 -8.82 0.84 -16.02
CA CYS A 90 -9.23 1.84 -15.05
C CYS A 90 -8.15 2.94 -14.88
N GLY A 91 -8.56 4.13 -14.44
CA GLY A 91 -7.64 5.25 -14.20
C GLY A 91 -6.80 5.13 -12.92
N CYS A 92 -7.03 4.11 -12.09
CA CYS A 92 -6.33 3.94 -10.82
C CYS A 92 -5.20 2.89 -10.86
N HIS A 93 -5.18 1.98 -11.84
CA HIS A 93 -4.14 0.96 -11.90
C HIS A 93 -2.79 1.58 -12.29
N LYS A 94 -1.80 1.57 -11.39
CA LYS A 94 -0.46 2.10 -11.70
C LYS A 94 0.07 1.47 -13.00
N PRO A 95 0.74 2.24 -13.88
CA PRO A 95 1.33 3.56 -13.66
C PRO A 95 0.37 4.76 -13.80
N GLU A 96 -0.94 4.55 -13.96
CA GLU A 96 -1.90 5.66 -13.95
C GLU A 96 -1.91 6.41 -12.61
N ILE A 97 -2.25 7.70 -12.66
CA ILE A 97 -2.15 8.62 -11.50
C ILE A 97 -3.42 8.67 -10.65
N GLY A 98 -4.47 7.92 -10.97
CA GLY A 98 -5.78 8.05 -10.31
C GLY A 98 -5.74 7.88 -8.79
N LEU A 99 -4.94 6.93 -8.27
CA LEU A 99 -4.78 6.75 -6.83
C LEU A 99 -4.07 7.92 -6.14
N LEU A 100 -3.19 8.64 -6.86
CA LEU A 100 -2.53 9.83 -6.32
C LEU A 100 -3.46 11.05 -6.32
N LEU A 101 -4.40 11.12 -7.28
CA LEU A 101 -5.40 12.18 -7.33
C LEU A 101 -6.50 12.01 -6.29
N GLU A 102 -6.74 10.77 -5.84
CA GLU A 102 -7.69 10.45 -4.77
C GLU A 102 -7.19 10.88 -3.37
N ALA A 103 -5.87 10.94 -3.19
CA ALA A 103 -5.21 11.19 -1.90
C ALA A 103 -5.10 12.66 -1.49
#